data_AF-A0A2E0XD97-F1
#
_entry.id   AF-A0A2E0XD97-F1
#
_cell.length_a   1.000
_cell.length_b   1.000
_cell.length_c   1.000
_cell.angle_alpha   90.00
_cell.angle_beta   90.00
_cell.angle_gamma   90.00
#
_symmetry.space_group_name_H-M   'P 1'
#
loop_
_entity.id
_entity.type
_entity.pdbx_description
1 polymer ?
#
loop_
_entity_poly.entity_id
_entity_poly.type
_entity_poly.pdbx_seq_one_letter_code
_entity_poly.pdbx_strand_id
1 'polypeptide(L)'
;MCSYGMLPILLPVMTYVFWGASLENEWRKLFHRDLPRWLMVDDPSVLAEYYRGEASLYTTRNLTAWLPPLLWWSLVTFVLIFVMLCINIIVRRQWIEHEKLSYPIAEIPLNLVNSNFYSRLMWLGFAIAAGINLINGLHFLHPNLPALAFFKRKYIGYIFTEKPWSALRAMRISFIPSIIGLSFFMPLNLLFSCWFFYFLLARHACFGRNAGLADISGIWSTRLHRPGISWGIPGHSGNRYLAWQTALFSNSQSRV
;
A
#
# COMPACT_ATOMS: atom_id res chain seq x y z
N MET A 1 -2.99 -7.60 -8.14
CA MET A 1 -2.77 -7.70 -6.67
C MET A 1 -1.28 -7.87 -6.32
N CYS A 2 -0.50 -8.68 -7.06
CA CYS A 2 0.91 -8.93 -6.72
C CYS A 2 1.94 -7.82 -7.06
N SER A 3 1.58 -6.75 -7.79
CA SER A 3 2.59 -5.76 -8.25
C SER A 3 2.64 -4.47 -7.42
N TYR A 4 1.52 -3.76 -7.23
CA TYR A 4 1.52 -2.46 -6.53
C TYR A 4 1.86 -2.54 -5.04
N GLY A 5 1.36 -3.57 -4.34
CA GLY A 5 1.57 -3.70 -2.89
C GLY A 5 2.88 -4.39 -2.51
N MET A 6 3.40 -5.27 -3.38
CA MET A 6 4.55 -6.12 -3.04
C MET A 6 5.87 -5.36 -3.14
N LEU A 7 6.08 -4.59 -4.21
CA LEU A 7 7.31 -3.82 -4.42
C LEU A 7 7.69 -2.90 -3.25
N PRO A 8 6.78 -2.06 -2.69
CA PRO A 8 7.13 -1.18 -1.57
C PRO A 8 7.39 -1.93 -0.26
N ILE A 9 6.91 -3.18 -0.12
CA ILE A 9 7.16 -4.02 1.07
C ILE A 9 8.46 -4.79 0.92
N LEU A 10 8.72 -5.29 -0.30
CA LEU A 10 9.84 -6.16 -0.60
C LEU A 10 11.19 -5.48 -0.38
N LEU A 11 11.32 -4.22 -0.81
CA LEU A 11 12.55 -3.44 -0.66
C LEU A 11 13.00 -3.34 0.81
N PRO A 12 12.16 -2.91 1.76
CA PRO A 12 12.49 -2.97 3.18
C PRO A 12 12.76 -4.38 3.71
N VAL A 13 12.02 -5.40 3.25
CA VAL A 13 12.26 -6.79 3.72
C VAL A 13 13.68 -7.25 3.39
N MET A 14 14.21 -6.87 2.23
CA MET A 14 15.56 -7.23 1.79
C MET A 14 16.69 -6.47 2.50
N THR A 15 16.39 -5.30 3.08
CA THR A 15 17.41 -4.31 3.48
C THR A 15 17.36 -3.91 4.96
N TYR A 16 16.17 -3.89 5.55
CA TYR A 16 15.93 -3.27 6.85
C TYR A 16 16.55 -4.04 8.01
N VAL A 17 16.68 -5.36 7.91
CA VAL A 17 17.32 -6.16 8.98
C VAL A 17 18.78 -5.76 9.14
N PHE A 18 19.50 -5.52 8.05
CA PHE A 18 20.91 -5.14 8.06
C PHE A 18 21.11 -3.65 8.35
N TRP A 19 20.25 -2.77 7.82
CA TRP A 19 20.32 -1.32 8.07
C TRP A 19 19.84 -0.91 9.46
N GLY A 20 18.77 -1.54 9.95
CA GLY A 20 18.13 -1.23 11.22
C GLY A 20 18.79 -1.89 12.44
N ALA A 21 19.89 -2.63 12.27
CA ALA A 21 20.58 -3.29 13.36
C ALA A 21 21.29 -2.27 14.27
N SER A 22 20.77 -2.08 15.48
CA SER A 22 21.34 -1.22 16.53
C SER A 22 21.92 -2.06 17.66
N LEU A 23 22.67 -1.45 18.57
CA LEU A 23 23.17 -2.14 19.76
C LEU A 23 22.03 -2.52 20.73
N GLU A 24 20.93 -1.77 20.72
CA GLU A 24 19.79 -1.97 21.62
C GLU A 24 18.90 -3.15 21.21
N ASN A 25 18.77 -3.42 19.90
CA ASN A 25 17.93 -4.51 19.40
C ASN A 25 18.66 -5.84 19.19
N GLU A 26 20.00 -5.83 19.26
CA GLU A 26 20.88 -6.99 19.06
C GLU A 26 20.65 -7.80 17.76
N TRP A 27 20.01 -7.19 16.74
CA TRP A 27 19.64 -7.91 15.50
C TRP A 27 20.84 -8.48 14.75
N ARG A 28 22.01 -7.84 14.91
CA ARG A 28 23.27 -8.32 14.35
C ARG A 28 23.65 -9.71 14.87
N LYS A 29 23.40 -10.00 16.13
CA LYS A 29 23.71 -11.32 16.72
C LYS A 29 22.62 -12.34 16.40
N LEU A 30 21.37 -11.91 16.39
CA LEU A 30 20.20 -12.78 16.25
C LEU A 30 19.94 -13.22 14.82
N PHE A 31 20.06 -12.33 13.83
CA PHE A 31 19.54 -12.59 12.47
C PHE A 31 20.61 -12.64 11.39
N HIS A 32 21.72 -11.90 11.53
CA HIS A 32 22.69 -11.79 10.43
C HIS A 32 23.38 -13.12 10.07
N ARG A 33 23.40 -14.10 10.98
CA ARG A 33 23.99 -15.42 10.72
C ARG A 33 23.04 -16.36 9.99
N ASP A 34 21.75 -16.29 10.31
CA ASP A 34 20.76 -17.27 9.86
C ASP A 34 20.05 -16.83 8.57
N LEU A 35 20.20 -15.56 8.17
CA LEU A 35 19.63 -15.03 6.94
C LEU A 35 20.45 -15.36 5.70
N PRO A 36 19.82 -15.87 4.62
CA PRO A 36 20.52 -16.19 3.38
C PRO A 36 20.99 -14.91 2.67
N ARG A 37 22.30 -14.82 2.44
CA ARG A 37 22.93 -13.68 1.74
C ARG A 37 22.48 -13.49 0.30
N TRP A 38 21.98 -14.55 -0.35
CA TRP A 38 21.49 -14.48 -1.73
C TRP A 38 20.08 -13.87 -1.85
N LEU A 39 19.34 -13.72 -0.74
CA LEU A 39 17.98 -13.16 -0.71
C LEU A 39 17.93 -11.75 -0.11
N MET A 40 19.04 -11.29 0.45
CA MET A 40 19.17 -10.06 1.21
C MET A 40 20.29 -9.19 0.66
N VAL A 41 20.23 -7.88 0.90
CA VAL A 41 21.34 -6.96 0.64
C VAL A 41 22.07 -6.74 1.96
N ASP A 42 23.30 -7.26 2.07
CA ASP A 42 24.08 -7.27 3.31
C ASP A 42 25.17 -6.17 3.37
N ASP A 43 25.56 -5.59 2.25
CA ASP A 43 26.62 -4.56 2.17
C ASP A 43 26.18 -3.22 2.83
N PRO A 44 26.80 -2.81 3.96
CA PRO A 44 26.38 -1.62 4.70
C PRO A 44 26.52 -0.31 3.93
N SER A 45 27.49 -0.19 3.01
CA SER A 45 27.65 1.07 2.26
C SER A 45 26.64 1.17 1.13
N VAL A 46 26.29 0.05 0.49
CA VAL A 46 25.22 0.00 -0.52
C VAL A 46 23.88 0.38 0.12
N LEU A 47 23.63 -0.14 1.32
CA LEU A 47 22.46 0.25 2.12
C LEU A 47 22.50 1.72 2.51
N ALA A 48 23.66 2.24 2.95
CA ALA A 48 23.80 3.65 3.31
C ALA A 48 23.49 4.59 2.13
N GLU A 49 24.01 4.30 0.95
CA GLU A 49 23.72 5.05 -0.28
C GLU A 49 22.24 5.00 -0.63
N TYR A 50 21.62 3.81 -0.53
CA TYR A 50 20.19 3.61 -0.79
C TYR A 50 19.30 4.41 0.16
N TYR A 51 19.57 4.36 1.47
CA TYR A 51 18.76 5.05 2.48
C TYR A 51 19.02 6.56 2.54
N ARG A 52 20.21 7.02 2.17
CA ARG A 52 20.54 8.45 2.09
C ARG A 52 20.07 9.11 0.79
N GLY A 53 19.65 8.32 -0.20
CA GLY A 53 19.21 8.82 -1.51
C GLY A 53 20.35 9.20 -2.45
N GLU A 54 21.58 8.76 -2.16
CA GLU A 54 22.78 9.04 -2.95
C GLU A 54 23.17 7.87 -3.87
N ALA A 55 22.36 6.80 -3.89
CA ALA A 55 22.65 5.59 -4.66
C ALA A 55 22.62 5.83 -6.18
N SER A 56 23.76 5.64 -6.82
CA SER A 56 23.82 5.39 -8.26
C SER A 56 23.63 3.90 -8.52
N LEU A 57 22.55 3.53 -9.24
CA LEU A 57 22.32 2.14 -9.65
C LEU A 57 23.33 1.64 -10.67
N TYR A 58 24.07 2.53 -11.33
CA TYR A 58 25.00 2.18 -12.41
C TYR A 58 26.39 1.78 -11.92
N THR A 59 26.67 1.93 -10.62
CA THR A 59 27.93 1.47 -10.04
C THR A 59 27.95 -0.06 -10.03
N THR A 60 29.01 -0.66 -10.57
CA THR A 60 29.18 -2.12 -10.64
C THR A 60 28.95 -2.80 -9.30
N ARG A 61 29.39 -2.18 -8.20
CA ARG A 61 29.19 -2.66 -6.83
C ARG A 61 27.72 -2.72 -6.41
N ASN A 62 26.94 -1.69 -6.73
CA ASN A 62 25.52 -1.65 -6.40
C ASN A 62 24.78 -2.69 -7.24
N LEU A 63 25.11 -2.83 -8.52
CA LEU A 63 24.53 -3.87 -9.37
C LEU A 63 24.80 -5.28 -8.83
N THR A 64 26.03 -5.62 -8.46
CA THR A 64 26.36 -6.96 -7.96
C THR A 64 25.72 -7.27 -6.61
N ALA A 65 25.53 -6.28 -5.74
CA ALA A 65 24.85 -6.45 -4.45
C ALA A 65 23.33 -6.63 -4.61
N TRP A 66 22.70 -5.94 -5.57
CA TRP A 66 21.24 -5.98 -5.74
C TRP A 66 20.75 -7.08 -6.69
N LEU A 67 21.56 -7.49 -7.67
CA LEU A 67 21.12 -8.43 -8.70
C LEU A 67 20.71 -9.81 -8.15
N PRO A 68 21.48 -10.47 -7.26
CA PRO A 68 21.09 -11.79 -6.75
C PRO A 68 19.77 -11.78 -5.95
N PRO A 69 19.56 -10.88 -4.97
CA PRO A 69 18.28 -10.78 -4.27
C PRO A 69 17.11 -10.50 -5.21
N LEU A 70 17.27 -9.58 -6.16
CA LEU A 70 16.22 -9.24 -7.12
C LEU A 70 15.83 -10.44 -7.99
N LEU A 71 16.81 -11.20 -8.49
CA LEU A 71 16.55 -12.39 -9.29
C LEU A 71 15.79 -13.45 -8.50
N TRP A 72 16.23 -13.76 -7.27
CA TRP A 72 15.55 -14.76 -6.44
C TRP A 72 14.14 -14.34 -6.04
N TRP A 73 13.94 -13.08 -5.65
CA TRP A 73 12.60 -12.58 -5.33
C TRP A 73 11.69 -12.53 -6.57
N SER A 74 12.25 -12.25 -7.75
CA SER A 74 11.50 -12.31 -9.00
C SER A 74 11.06 -13.75 -9.32
N LEU A 75 11.94 -14.73 -9.10
CA LEU A 75 11.63 -16.16 -9.28
C LEU A 75 10.54 -16.62 -8.30
N VAL A 76 10.67 -16.27 -7.01
CA VAL A 76 9.65 -16.58 -6.00
C VAL A 76 8.31 -15.97 -6.39
N THR A 77 8.31 -14.71 -6.83
CA THR A 77 7.09 -14.02 -7.28
C THR A 77 6.48 -14.70 -8.49
N PHE A 78 7.31 -15.11 -9.46
CA PHE A 78 6.87 -15.83 -10.65
C PHE A 78 6.23 -17.17 -10.29
N VAL A 79 6.86 -17.97 -9.42
CA VAL A 79 6.32 -19.25 -8.95
C VAL A 79 5.00 -19.05 -8.21
N LEU A 80 4.90 -18.04 -7.34
CA LEU A 80 3.64 -17.72 -6.65
C LEU A 80 2.52 -17.35 -7.61
N ILE A 81 2.81 -16.52 -8.62
CA ILE A 81 1.84 -16.17 -9.67
C ILE A 81 1.43 -17.42 -10.46
N PHE A 82 2.39 -18.27 -10.82
CA PHE A 82 2.13 -19.51 -11.54
C PHE A 82 1.23 -20.46 -10.75
N VAL A 83 1.54 -20.70 -9.48
CA VAL A 83 0.72 -21.54 -8.59
C VAL A 83 -0.68 -20.94 -8.42
N MET A 84 -0.80 -19.63 -8.22
CA MET A 84 -2.11 -18.97 -8.16
C MET A 84 -2.89 -19.13 -9.47
N LEU A 85 -2.22 -19.08 -10.62
CA LEU A 85 -2.84 -19.32 -11.91
C LEU A 85 -3.34 -20.76 -12.04
N CYS A 86 -2.53 -21.75 -11.64
CA CYS A 86 -2.92 -23.16 -11.63
C CYS A 86 -4.15 -23.40 -10.74
N ILE A 87 -4.15 -22.84 -9.52
CA ILE A 87 -5.31 -22.90 -8.61
C ILE A 87 -6.52 -22.25 -9.26
N ASN A 88 -6.35 -21.08 -9.89
CA ASN A 88 -7.43 -20.39 -10.57
C ASN A 88 -8.04 -21.25 -11.69
N ILE A 89 -7.23 -21.96 -12.49
CA ILE A 89 -7.71 -22.86 -13.55
C ILE A 89 -8.57 -24.01 -12.98
N ILE A 90 -8.13 -24.62 -11.87
CA ILE A 90 -8.84 -25.74 -11.23
C ILE A 90 -10.19 -25.24 -10.66
N VAL A 91 -10.15 -24.15 -9.90
CA VAL A 91 -11.33 -23.63 -9.19
C VAL A 91 -12.30 -22.94 -10.16
N ARG A 92 -11.80 -22.37 -11.28
CA ARG A 92 -12.60 -21.71 -12.31
C ARG A 92 -13.77 -22.58 -12.78
N ARG A 93 -13.54 -23.88 -12.97
CA ARG A 93 -14.61 -24.78 -13.44
C ARG A 93 -15.75 -24.89 -12.43
N GLN A 94 -15.41 -25.03 -11.15
CA GLN A 94 -16.40 -25.06 -10.06
C GLN A 94 -17.17 -23.74 -9.93
N TRP A 95 -16.47 -22.61 -10.02
CA TRP A 95 -17.07 -21.28 -9.90
C TRP A 95 -18.01 -20.92 -11.05
N ILE A 96 -17.68 -21.33 -12.27
CA ILE A 96 -18.50 -21.05 -13.46
C ILE A 96 -19.72 -21.98 -13.50
N GLU A 97 -19.53 -23.28 -13.30
CA GLU A 97 -20.58 -24.28 -13.52
C GLU A 97 -21.56 -24.38 -12.33
N HIS A 98 -21.07 -24.31 -11.09
CA HIS A 98 -21.87 -24.57 -9.89
C HIS A 98 -22.22 -23.32 -9.09
N GLU A 99 -21.29 -22.38 -8.92
CA GLU A 99 -21.54 -21.17 -8.12
C GLU A 99 -22.11 -20.01 -8.93
N LYS A 100 -22.10 -20.09 -10.28
CA LYS A 100 -22.51 -19.02 -11.21
C LYS A 100 -22.08 -17.65 -10.69
N LEU A 101 -20.81 -17.53 -10.31
CA LEU A 101 -20.31 -16.27 -9.81
C LEU A 101 -20.49 -15.25 -10.94
N SER A 102 -21.49 -14.37 -10.80
CA SER A 102 -21.70 -13.30 -11.77
C SER A 102 -20.37 -12.58 -11.91
N TYR A 103 -19.90 -12.41 -13.15
CA TYR A 103 -18.71 -11.63 -13.47
C TYR A 103 -19.15 -10.28 -14.02
N PRO A 104 -19.78 -9.40 -13.21
CA PRO A 104 -20.36 -8.15 -13.69
C PRO A 104 -19.30 -7.20 -14.27
N ILE A 105 -18.03 -7.39 -13.90
CA ILE A 105 -16.89 -6.67 -14.50
C ILE A 105 -16.65 -7.12 -15.96
N ALA A 106 -16.88 -8.39 -16.30
CA ALA A 106 -16.71 -8.93 -17.64
C ALA A 106 -17.89 -8.60 -18.58
N GLU A 107 -19.06 -8.31 -18.01
CA GLU A 107 -20.24 -7.86 -18.76
C GLU A 107 -20.04 -6.47 -19.38
N ILE A 108 -19.24 -5.60 -18.74
CA ILE A 108 -19.00 -4.24 -19.24
C ILE A 108 -18.31 -4.25 -20.63
N PRO A 109 -17.16 -4.92 -20.85
CA PRO A 109 -16.57 -5.04 -22.18
C PRO A 109 -17.51 -5.68 -23.21
N LEU A 110 -18.28 -6.70 -22.82
CA LEU A 110 -19.20 -7.38 -23.73
C LEU A 110 -20.34 -6.46 -24.18
N ASN A 111 -20.87 -5.64 -23.28
CA ASN A 111 -21.88 -4.64 -23.59
C ASN A 111 -21.33 -3.46 -24.40
N LEU A 112 -20.05 -3.10 -24.21
CA LEU A 112 -19.36 -2.07 -25.00
C LEU A 112 -19.13 -2.51 -26.47
N VAL A 113 -18.94 -3.80 -26.72
CA VAL A 113 -18.73 -4.35 -28.07
C VAL A 113 -20.05 -4.56 -28.81
N ASN A 114 -21.11 -5.00 -28.12
CA ASN A 114 -22.37 -5.41 -28.73
C ASN A 114 -23.46 -4.31 -28.80
N SER A 115 -23.25 -3.15 -28.18
CA SER A 115 -24.31 -2.15 -28.00
C SER A 115 -23.81 -0.70 -28.08
N ASN A 116 -24.70 0.20 -28.54
CA ASN A 116 -24.61 1.65 -28.35
C ASN A 116 -24.74 2.03 -26.86
N PHE A 117 -23.89 1.48 -26.00
CA PHE A 117 -23.90 1.70 -24.54
C PHE A 117 -23.51 3.12 -24.12
N TYR A 118 -23.30 4.01 -25.11
CA TYR A 118 -23.05 5.44 -24.99
C TYR A 118 -24.31 6.20 -24.57
N SER A 119 -24.88 5.88 -23.41
CA SER A 119 -25.88 6.77 -22.82
C SER A 119 -25.21 8.10 -22.44
N ARG A 120 -25.95 9.22 -22.59
CA ARG A 120 -25.46 10.54 -22.19
C ARG A 120 -25.03 10.57 -20.71
N LEU A 121 -25.67 9.77 -19.86
CA LEU A 121 -25.34 9.65 -18.45
C LEU A 121 -23.99 8.96 -18.21
N MET A 122 -23.65 7.92 -18.98
CA MET A 122 -22.34 7.27 -18.89
C MET A 122 -21.22 8.25 -19.25
N TRP A 123 -21.36 8.97 -20.37
CA TRP A 123 -20.39 9.98 -20.80
C TRP A 123 -20.27 11.14 -19.81
N LEU A 124 -21.39 11.55 -19.19
CA LEU A 124 -21.38 12.56 -18.13
C LEU A 124 -20.57 12.07 -16.92
N GLY A 125 -20.83 10.84 -16.45
CA GLY A 125 -20.07 10.24 -15.34
C GLY A 125 -18.58 10.10 -15.67
N PHE A 126 -18.26 9.65 -16.89
CA PHE A 126 -16.89 9.58 -17.39
C PHE A 126 -16.21 10.96 -17.43
N ALA A 127 -16.88 11.97 -18.01
CA ALA A 127 -16.33 13.32 -18.11
C ALA A 127 -16.08 13.95 -16.72
N ILE A 128 -16.98 13.74 -15.77
CA ILE A 128 -16.81 14.21 -14.38
C ILE A 128 -15.61 13.51 -13.73
N ALA A 129 -15.54 12.18 -13.79
CA ALA A 129 -14.45 11.43 -13.18
C ALA A 129 -13.10 11.74 -13.85
N ALA A 130 -13.06 11.80 -15.19
CA ALA A 130 -11.86 12.14 -15.96
C ALA A 130 -11.42 13.57 -15.67
N GLY A 131 -12.33 14.54 -15.64
CA GLY A 131 -12.04 15.94 -15.34
C GLY A 131 -11.46 16.13 -13.94
N ILE A 132 -12.05 15.48 -12.92
CA ILE A 132 -11.52 15.51 -11.55
C ILE A 132 -10.11 14.94 -11.48
N ASN A 133 -9.86 13.78 -12.12
CA ASN A 133 -8.54 13.16 -12.13
C ASN A 133 -7.53 13.98 -12.92
N LEU A 134 -7.93 14.59 -14.04
CA LEU A 134 -7.08 15.44 -14.85
C LEU A 134 -6.65 16.69 -14.10
N ILE A 135 -7.58 17.39 -13.44
CA ILE A 135 -7.26 18.58 -12.62
C ILE A 135 -6.32 18.20 -11.47
N ASN A 136 -6.57 17.08 -10.79
CA ASN A 136 -5.69 16.63 -9.71
C ASN A 136 -4.32 16.17 -10.21
N GLY A 137 -4.25 15.55 -11.40
CA GLY A 137 -2.99 15.16 -12.05
C GLY A 137 -2.18 16.37 -12.52
N LEU A 138 -2.85 17.38 -13.10
CA LEU A 138 -2.24 18.65 -13.47
C LEU A 138 -1.73 19.42 -12.26
N HIS A 139 -2.48 19.43 -11.15
CA HIS A 139 -2.01 20.02 -9.89
C HIS A 139 -0.75 19.31 -9.35
N PHE A 140 -0.63 17.99 -9.55
CA PHE A 140 0.57 17.26 -9.15
C PHE A 140 1.82 17.69 -9.95
N LEU A 141 1.65 17.98 -11.24
CA LEU A 141 2.74 18.46 -12.11
C LEU A 141 3.02 19.96 -11.93
N HIS A 142 1.97 20.76 -11.72
CA HIS A 142 2.02 22.21 -11.54
C HIS A 142 1.25 22.62 -10.28
N PRO A 143 1.95 22.82 -9.14
CA PRO A 143 1.33 23.11 -7.84
C PRO A 143 0.49 24.40 -7.78
N ASN A 144 0.59 25.27 -8.79
CA ASN A 144 -0.12 26.56 -8.86
C ASN A 144 -1.62 26.44 -9.13
N LEU A 145 -2.09 25.28 -9.62
CA LEU A 145 -3.51 25.02 -9.84
C LEU A 145 -4.20 24.65 -8.52
N PRO A 146 -5.47 25.02 -8.28
CA PRO A 146 -6.17 24.56 -7.08
C PRO A 146 -6.50 23.06 -7.16
N ALA A 147 -6.05 22.28 -6.17
CA ALA A 147 -6.41 20.87 -6.07
C ALA A 147 -7.88 20.69 -5.68
N LEU A 148 -8.59 19.75 -6.31
CA LEU A 148 -9.93 19.33 -5.88
C LEU A 148 -9.80 18.42 -4.65
N ALA A 149 -9.57 19.04 -3.49
CA ALA A 149 -9.27 18.37 -2.23
C ALA A 149 -10.46 17.61 -1.62
N PHE A 150 -11.69 17.78 -2.13
CA PHE A 150 -12.89 17.06 -1.66
C PHE A 150 -12.73 15.54 -1.70
N PHE A 151 -11.95 15.03 -2.66
CA PHE A 151 -11.73 13.60 -2.90
C PHE A 151 -10.47 13.06 -2.21
N LYS A 152 -9.70 13.90 -1.49
CA LYS A 152 -8.54 13.45 -0.71
C LYS A 152 -9.01 12.79 0.59
N ARG A 153 -8.25 11.77 1.05
CA ARG A 153 -8.59 11.00 2.27
C ARG A 153 -8.69 11.93 3.47
N LYS A 154 -9.90 12.15 3.98
CA LYS A 154 -10.11 12.94 5.19
C LYS A 154 -9.84 12.08 6.41
N TYR A 155 -9.03 12.60 7.31
CA TYR A 155 -8.74 11.96 8.59
C TYR A 155 -9.88 12.28 9.55
N ILE A 156 -10.64 11.27 9.98
CA ILE A 156 -11.76 11.44 10.91
C ILE A 156 -11.37 11.09 12.36
N GLY A 157 -10.09 10.73 12.58
CA GLY A 157 -9.60 10.28 13.88
C GLY A 157 -9.66 11.31 15.00
N TYR A 158 -9.93 12.58 14.72
CA TYR A 158 -10.15 13.61 15.73
C TYR A 158 -11.43 13.37 16.55
N ILE A 159 -12.39 12.62 16.01
CA ILE A 159 -13.66 12.29 16.71
C ILE A 159 -13.45 11.17 17.74
N PHE A 160 -12.43 10.32 17.56
CA PHE A 160 -12.21 9.12 18.36
C PHE A 160 -10.98 9.25 19.27
N THR A 161 -11.12 10.09 20.30
CA THR A 161 -10.04 10.39 21.25
C THR A 161 -10.02 9.45 22.45
N GLU A 162 -11.18 9.04 22.97
CA GLU A 162 -11.34 8.28 24.20
C GLU A 162 -11.30 6.75 23.99
N LYS A 163 -10.88 5.97 25.00
CA LYS A 163 -10.93 4.50 24.97
C LYS A 163 -12.38 4.01 25.11
N PRO A 164 -12.81 2.91 24.43
CA PRO A 164 -12.07 2.06 23.48
C PRO A 164 -11.85 2.68 22.10
N TRP A 165 -12.69 3.64 21.71
CA TRP A 165 -12.81 4.18 20.37
C TRP A 165 -11.51 4.75 19.79
N SER A 166 -10.56 5.10 20.64
CA SER A 166 -9.17 5.46 20.28
C SER A 166 -8.50 4.48 19.32
N ALA A 167 -8.92 3.20 19.25
CA ALA A 167 -8.44 2.23 18.26
C ALA A 167 -8.88 2.57 16.81
N LEU A 168 -10.02 3.23 16.64
CA LEU A 168 -10.56 3.67 15.34
C LEU A 168 -10.02 5.03 14.90
N ARG A 169 -9.10 5.62 15.66
CA ARG A 169 -8.45 6.89 15.32
C ARG A 169 -7.76 6.84 13.94
N ALA A 170 -7.30 5.68 13.49
CA ALA A 170 -6.71 5.49 12.17
C ALA A 170 -7.73 5.40 11.02
N MET A 171 -9.04 5.43 11.31
CA MET A 171 -10.10 5.36 10.29
C MET A 171 -10.03 6.59 9.38
N ARG A 172 -10.05 6.35 8.07
CA ARG A 172 -10.00 7.40 7.04
C ARG A 172 -11.17 7.16 6.11
N ILE A 173 -11.96 8.20 5.89
CA ILE A 173 -13.03 8.17 4.90
C ILE A 173 -12.49 8.83 3.64
N SER A 174 -12.57 8.10 2.54
CA SER A 174 -12.04 8.53 1.24
C SER A 174 -13.15 8.42 0.22
N PHE A 175 -13.50 9.52 -0.41
CA PHE A 175 -14.47 9.53 -1.49
C PHE A 175 -13.72 9.41 -2.81
N ILE A 176 -13.72 8.22 -3.40
CA ILE A 176 -12.98 7.92 -4.64
C ILE A 176 -14.00 7.49 -5.70
N PRO A 177 -14.40 8.40 -6.61
CA PRO A 177 -15.50 8.16 -7.56
C PRO A 177 -15.29 6.93 -8.44
N SER A 178 -14.05 6.66 -8.85
CA SER A 178 -13.72 5.49 -9.66
C SER A 178 -13.97 4.16 -8.93
N ILE A 179 -13.63 4.09 -7.64
CA ILE A 179 -13.89 2.91 -6.81
C ILE A 179 -15.39 2.76 -6.56
N ILE A 180 -16.11 3.86 -6.34
CA ILE A 180 -17.56 3.83 -6.14
C ILE A 180 -18.26 3.31 -7.40
N GLY A 181 -17.86 3.80 -8.58
CA GLY A 181 -18.37 3.32 -9.86
C GLY A 181 -18.09 1.83 -10.08
N LEU A 182 -16.88 1.36 -9.76
CA LEU A 182 -16.56 -0.06 -9.84
C LEU A 182 -17.38 -0.90 -8.83
N SER A 183 -17.57 -0.37 -7.62
CA SER A 183 -18.29 -1.05 -6.54
C SER A 183 -19.78 -1.19 -6.84
N PHE A 184 -20.36 -0.30 -7.66
CA PHE A 184 -21.75 -0.43 -8.11
C PHE A 184 -22.00 -1.73 -8.89
N PHE A 185 -20.98 -2.23 -9.60
CA PHE A 185 -21.07 -3.49 -10.32
C PHE A 185 -20.85 -4.70 -9.42
N MET A 186 -20.45 -4.53 -8.15
CA MET A 186 -20.14 -5.64 -7.27
C MET A 186 -21.42 -6.31 -6.74
N PRO A 187 -21.48 -7.66 -6.62
CA PRO A 187 -22.61 -8.34 -5.99
C PRO A 187 -22.85 -7.84 -4.56
N LEU A 188 -24.13 -7.68 -4.18
CA LEU A 188 -24.52 -7.12 -2.88
C LEU A 188 -23.94 -7.91 -1.70
N ASN A 189 -23.85 -9.25 -1.80
CA ASN A 189 -23.27 -10.11 -0.77
C ASN A 189 -21.79 -9.83 -0.52
N LEU A 190 -21.05 -9.47 -1.57
CA LEU A 190 -19.64 -9.13 -1.47
C LEU A 190 -19.47 -7.74 -0.86
N LEU A 191 -20.33 -6.79 -1.25
CA LEU A 191 -20.36 -5.45 -0.67
C LEU A 191 -20.69 -5.51 0.83
N PHE A 192 -21.65 -6.36 1.20
CA PHE A 192 -22.00 -6.66 2.59
C PHE A 192 -20.81 -7.21 3.36
N SER A 193 -20.13 -8.21 2.80
CA SER A 193 -18.94 -8.82 3.41
C SER A 193 -17.85 -7.78 3.67
N CYS A 194 -17.58 -6.87 2.72
CA CYS A 194 -16.54 -5.85 2.84
C CYS A 194 -16.73 -4.94 4.06
N TRP A 195 -17.91 -4.34 4.25
CA TRP A 195 -18.14 -3.47 5.41
C TRP A 195 -18.29 -4.29 6.69
N PHE A 196 -18.95 -5.45 6.64
CA PHE A 196 -19.13 -6.32 7.80
C PHE A 196 -17.77 -6.77 8.39
N PHE A 197 -16.87 -7.32 7.57
CA PHE A 197 -15.54 -7.71 8.03
C PHE A 197 -14.70 -6.51 8.47
N TYR A 198 -14.84 -5.36 7.80
CA TYR A 198 -14.19 -4.13 8.23
C TYR A 198 -14.60 -3.76 9.67
N PHE A 199 -15.89 -3.77 9.97
CA PHE A 199 -16.40 -3.45 11.30
C PHE A 199 -16.14 -4.53 12.35
N LEU A 200 -16.16 -5.81 11.96
CA LEU A 200 -15.73 -6.89 12.84
C LEU A 200 -14.28 -6.69 13.29
N LEU A 201 -13.39 -6.46 12.34
CA LEU A 201 -11.98 -6.25 12.64
C LEU A 201 -11.82 -4.98 13.50
N ALA A 202 -12.55 -3.90 13.20
CA ALA A 202 -12.59 -2.68 14.01
C ALA A 202 -13.01 -2.96 15.46
N ARG A 203 -14.02 -3.82 15.67
CA ARG A 203 -14.43 -4.28 17.00
C ARG A 203 -13.29 -5.03 17.72
N HIS A 204 -12.59 -5.93 17.02
CA HIS A 204 -11.42 -6.63 17.60
C HIS A 204 -10.33 -5.64 18.02
N ALA A 205 -10.10 -4.57 17.25
CA ALA A 205 -9.13 -3.52 17.58
C ALA A 205 -9.51 -2.77 18.87
N CYS A 206 -10.78 -2.38 19.00
CA CYS A 206 -11.33 -1.74 20.20
C CYS A 206 -11.21 -2.65 21.43
N PHE A 207 -11.50 -3.95 21.27
CA PHE A 207 -11.39 -4.92 22.35
C PHE A 207 -9.94 -5.09 22.82
N GLY A 208 -8.98 -5.25 21.90
CA GLY A 208 -7.56 -5.35 22.24
C GLY A 208 -7.04 -4.11 22.98
N ARG A 209 -7.53 -2.91 22.61
CA ARG A 209 -7.17 -1.66 23.28
C ARG A 209 -7.72 -1.55 24.70
N ASN A 210 -8.92 -2.08 24.96
CA ASN A 210 -9.51 -2.16 26.29
C ASN A 210 -8.82 -3.20 27.18
N ALA A 211 -8.40 -4.33 26.62
CA ALA A 211 -7.69 -5.39 27.34
C ALA A 211 -6.22 -5.05 27.69
N GLY A 212 -5.76 -3.82 27.44
CA GLY A 212 -4.37 -3.42 27.68
C GLY A 212 -3.36 -3.97 26.66
N LEU A 213 -3.82 -4.75 25.68
CA LEU A 213 -3.03 -5.28 24.58
C LEU A 213 -2.81 -4.18 23.52
N ALA A 214 -2.10 -3.13 23.92
CA ALA A 214 -1.84 -1.96 23.11
C ALA A 214 -1.14 -2.29 21.78
N ASP A 215 -0.39 -3.40 21.72
CA ASP A 215 0.46 -3.75 20.59
C ASP A 215 -0.31 -4.36 19.41
N ILE A 216 -1.46 -5.01 19.66
CA ILE A 216 -2.31 -5.59 18.61
C ILE A 216 -2.98 -4.49 17.77
N SER A 217 -3.15 -3.29 18.35
CA SER A 217 -3.63 -2.11 17.63
C SER A 217 -2.61 -1.54 16.63
N GLY A 218 -1.33 -1.95 16.72
CA GLY A 218 -0.29 -1.63 15.74
C GLY A 218 -0.58 -2.16 14.34
N ILE A 219 -1.31 -3.28 14.24
CA ILE A 219 -1.73 -3.88 12.95
C ILE A 219 -2.60 -2.90 12.15
N TRP A 220 -3.41 -2.09 12.84
CA TRP A 220 -4.27 -1.07 12.24
C TRP A 220 -3.56 0.25 11.93
N SER A 221 -2.65 0.67 12.80
CA SER A 221 -2.01 1.98 12.70
C SER A 221 -0.75 1.99 11.81
N THR A 222 -0.07 0.85 11.67
CA THR A 222 1.23 0.78 10.95
C THR A 222 1.26 -0.17 9.76
N ARG A 223 0.39 -1.19 9.68
CA ARG A 223 0.60 -2.30 8.73
C ARG A 223 -0.18 -2.22 7.41
N LEU A 224 -1.24 -1.41 7.33
CA LEU A 224 -2.07 -1.32 6.11
C LEU A 224 -2.04 0.04 5.40
N HIS A 225 -1.61 1.14 6.04
CA HIS A 225 -2.14 2.46 5.69
C HIS A 225 -1.16 3.66 5.62
N ARG A 226 0.15 3.45 5.56
CA ARG A 226 1.11 4.49 5.14
C ARG A 226 1.79 4.12 3.82
N PRO A 227 1.48 4.78 2.68
CA PRO A 227 2.34 4.75 1.50
C PRO A 227 3.57 5.65 1.76
N GLY A 228 4.31 5.30 2.80
CA GLY A 228 5.38 6.09 3.38
C GLY A 228 6.00 5.28 4.51
N ILE A 229 7.22 4.83 4.26
CA ILE A 229 8.04 3.96 5.07
C ILE A 229 8.12 4.53 6.50
N SER A 230 7.37 3.95 7.43
CA SER A 230 7.66 4.07 8.86
C SER A 230 7.41 2.72 9.50
N TRP A 231 8.44 1.86 9.44
CA TRP A 231 8.54 0.70 10.30
C TRP A 231 8.61 1.21 11.74
N GLY A 232 7.65 0.75 12.55
CA GLY A 232 7.53 1.15 13.95
C GLY A 232 8.74 0.66 14.75
N ILE A 233 9.55 1.61 15.21
CA ILE A 233 10.43 1.46 16.37
C ILE A 233 9.50 1.44 17.59
N PRO A 234 9.44 0.36 18.39
CA PRO A 234 8.91 0.44 19.74
C PRO A 234 9.93 1.24 20.55
N GLY A 235 9.61 2.47 20.95
CA GLY A 235 10.40 3.20 21.96
C GLY A 235 10.95 4.58 21.59
N HIS A 236 10.79 5.09 20.36
CA HIS A 236 11.26 6.44 20.04
C HIS A 236 10.13 7.40 19.62
N SER A 237 9.94 8.39 20.49
CA SER A 237 9.06 9.55 20.34
C SER A 237 9.30 10.31 19.03
N GLY A 238 8.51 9.98 18.00
CA GLY A 238 7.59 10.88 17.28
C GLY A 238 8.05 12.19 16.62
N ASN A 239 9.20 12.80 16.94
CA ASN A 239 9.44 14.21 16.57
C ASN A 239 10.66 14.48 15.68
N ARG A 240 11.49 13.48 15.34
CA ARG A 240 12.72 13.72 14.57
C ARG A 240 12.63 13.43 13.06
N TYR A 241 11.66 12.64 12.61
CA TYR A 241 11.50 12.32 11.18
C TYR A 241 10.72 13.37 10.38
N LEU A 242 9.79 14.09 11.03
CA LEU A 242 9.07 15.20 10.39
C LEU A 242 9.97 16.40 10.10
N ALA A 243 11.00 16.63 10.93
CA ALA A 243 11.98 17.71 10.72
C ALA A 243 12.84 17.50 9.45
N TRP A 244 13.08 16.24 9.05
CA TRP A 244 13.87 15.92 7.85
C TRP A 244 13.13 16.15 6.54
N GLN A 245 11.82 15.87 6.49
CA GLN A 245 11.01 16.14 5.29
C GLN A 245 10.79 17.64 5.05
N THR A 246 10.69 18.45 6.11
CA THR A 246 10.60 19.91 5.99
C THR A 246 11.94 20.55 5.63
N ALA A 247 13.07 19.98 6.06
CA ALA A 247 14.41 20.50 5.75
C ALA A 247 14.83 20.27 4.28
N LEU A 248 14.39 19.15 3.67
CA LEU A 248 14.72 18.82 2.27
C LEU A 248 14.03 19.74 1.24
N PHE A 249 12.88 20.34 1.57
CA PHE A 249 12.17 21.26 0.68
C PHE A 249 12.46 22.75 0.93
N SER A 250 13.08 23.09 2.06
CA SER A 250 13.48 24.48 2.36
C SER A 250 14.81 24.90 1.73
N ASN A 251 15.69 23.93 1.40
CA ASN A 251 17.06 24.24 0.99
C ASN A 251 17.27 24.27 -0.55
N SER A 252 16.21 24.05 -1.33
CA SER A 252 16.26 24.11 -2.81
C SER A 252 15.79 25.45 -3.39
N GLN A 253 15.52 26.47 -2.55
CA GLN A 253 15.16 27.83 -3.00
C GLN A 253 16.26 28.88 -2.77
N SER A 254 17.45 28.49 -2.30
CA SER A 254 18.52 29.44 -1.94
C SER A 254 19.85 29.25 -2.69
N ARG A 255 19.90 28.43 -3.75
CA ARG A 255 21.07 28.41 -4.66
C ARG A 255 20.64 28.27 -6.12
N VAL A 256 20.77 29.42 -6.80
CA VAL A 256 20.69 29.73 -8.23
C VAL A 256 19.28 29.75 -8.82
#